data_AF-A0A4Q2XHY4-F1
#
_entry.id   AF-A0A4Q2XHY4-F1
#
_cell.length_a   1.000
_cell.length_b   1.000
_cell.length_c   1.000
_cell.angle_alpha   90.00
_cell.angle_beta   90.00
_cell.angle_gamma   90.00
#
_symmetry.space_group_name_H-M   'P 1'
#
loop_
_entity.id
_entity.type
_entity.pdbx_description
1 polymer ?
#
loop_
_entity_poly.entity_id
_entity_poly.type
_entity_poly.pdbx_seq_one_letter_code
_entity_poly.pdbx_strand_id
1 'polypeptide(L)'
;MKPFLSLALVVTALLVNLPPAFAQTPAAPETQPAPSPPAPTTPLAPPVLDFGDHSSSTLTSKAWDAFNAKNQPAAQGYAKKCIELYQAKAVEMQKAIAPAPLTVKEEIQKSWALNDVGTSYFVLGQSLAAEGKAKDAAAAFKFLVENLSLAQCWDTKGWFWKPADAARERAKALEFEALDEAK
;
A
#
# COMPACT_ATOMS: atom_id res chain seq x y z
N MET A 1 30.97 -72.57 -23.87
CA MET A 1 32.43 -72.48 -23.60
C MET A 1 32.80 -71.00 -23.51
N LYS A 2 33.52 -70.59 -22.45
CA LYS A 2 34.12 -69.24 -22.22
C LYS A 2 35.19 -68.93 -23.29
N PRO A 3 35.63 -67.66 -23.56
CA PRO A 3 36.07 -66.62 -22.59
C PRO A 3 35.55 -65.18 -22.87
N PHE A 4 35.28 -64.34 -21.85
CA PHE A 4 36.17 -63.41 -21.11
C PHE A 4 36.99 -62.42 -21.96
N LEU A 5 36.66 -61.12 -21.90
CA LEU A 5 37.55 -60.04 -21.41
C LEU A 5 36.79 -58.72 -21.15
N SER A 6 37.21 -58.00 -20.11
CA SER A 6 36.72 -56.73 -19.55
C SER A 6 36.84 -55.50 -20.46
N LEU A 7 35.98 -54.49 -20.28
CA LEU A 7 36.43 -53.09 -20.16
C LEU A 7 35.41 -52.12 -19.51
N ALA A 8 35.89 -51.46 -18.45
CA ALA A 8 35.65 -50.10 -17.94
C ALA A 8 34.25 -49.50 -17.69
N LEU A 9 34.08 -49.15 -16.41
CA LEU A 9 33.18 -48.21 -15.76
C LEU A 9 33.39 -46.76 -16.21
N VAL A 10 32.33 -46.00 -16.49
CA VAL A 10 32.26 -44.54 -16.22
C VAL A 10 30.83 -44.17 -15.85
N VAL A 11 30.62 -43.77 -14.59
CA VAL A 11 29.40 -43.10 -14.12
C VAL A 11 29.69 -41.61 -14.14
N THR A 12 29.01 -40.87 -15.02
CA THR A 12 29.14 -39.41 -15.08
C THR A 12 27.96 -38.77 -14.35
N ALA A 13 28.25 -38.10 -13.25
CA ALA A 13 27.31 -37.27 -12.50
C ALA A 13 26.96 -36.00 -13.29
N LEU A 14 25.66 -35.68 -13.39
CA LEU A 14 25.18 -34.42 -13.93
C LEU A 14 25.18 -33.35 -12.82
N LEU A 15 26.10 -32.39 -12.92
CA LEU A 15 26.10 -31.16 -12.12
C LEU A 15 25.10 -30.17 -12.74
N VAL A 16 24.13 -29.71 -11.94
CA VAL A 16 23.23 -28.60 -12.31
C VAL A 16 24.01 -27.30 -12.22
N ASN A 17 24.12 -26.63 -13.36
CA ASN A 17 24.86 -25.38 -13.57
C ASN A 17 23.98 -24.17 -13.20
N LEU A 18 24.37 -23.41 -12.18
CA LEU A 18 23.81 -22.10 -11.84
C LEU A 18 24.41 -21.02 -12.77
N PRO A 19 23.62 -20.13 -13.39
CA PRO A 19 24.19 -19.04 -14.18
C PRO A 19 24.93 -17.99 -13.31
N PRO A 20 25.92 -17.29 -13.88
CA PRO A 20 26.90 -16.50 -13.15
C PRO A 20 26.37 -15.13 -12.70
N ALA A 21 26.90 -14.67 -11.55
CA ALA A 21 26.79 -13.31 -11.07
C ALA A 21 27.35 -12.32 -12.10
N PHE A 22 26.48 -11.50 -12.70
CA PHE A 22 26.90 -10.39 -13.54
C PHE A 22 27.21 -9.17 -12.68
N ALA A 23 28.47 -8.73 -12.80
CA ALA A 23 29.00 -7.50 -12.25
C ALA A 23 28.11 -6.30 -12.65
N GLN A 24 27.63 -5.58 -11.64
CA GLN A 24 26.96 -4.30 -11.84
C GLN A 24 28.02 -3.23 -12.11
N THR A 25 28.02 -2.68 -13.32
CA THR A 25 28.65 -1.38 -13.57
C THR A 25 27.89 -0.33 -12.76
N PRO A 26 28.56 0.47 -11.90
CA PRO A 26 27.87 1.48 -11.10
C PRO A 26 27.43 2.62 -12.01
N ALA A 27 26.13 2.73 -12.26
CA ALA A 27 25.54 3.97 -12.73
C ALA A 27 25.58 4.97 -11.57
N ALA A 28 26.03 6.19 -11.86
CA ALA A 28 26.21 7.27 -10.91
C ALA A 28 24.91 7.57 -10.13
N PRO A 29 25.00 7.95 -8.84
CA PRO A 29 23.85 8.17 -7.99
C PRO A 29 23.13 9.46 -8.41
N GLU A 30 21.90 9.34 -8.87
CA GLU A 30 20.96 10.45 -8.78
C GLU A 30 20.64 10.66 -7.29
N THR A 31 21.12 11.78 -6.75
CA THR A 31 20.96 12.18 -5.35
C THR A 31 19.47 12.33 -5.02
N GLN A 32 18.86 11.25 -4.55
CA GLN A 32 17.62 11.34 -3.78
C GLN A 32 17.93 12.12 -2.50
N PRO A 33 17.15 13.15 -2.14
CA PRO A 33 17.34 13.82 -0.85
C PRO A 33 17.12 12.79 0.26
N ALA A 34 18.13 12.67 1.13
CA ALA A 34 18.17 11.73 2.24
C ALA A 34 16.92 11.87 3.14
N PRO A 35 16.44 10.77 3.76
CA PRO A 35 15.46 10.88 4.84
C PRO A 35 16.05 11.72 5.96
N SER A 36 15.36 12.79 6.35
CA SER A 36 15.74 13.65 7.48
C SER A 36 15.94 12.79 8.75
N PRO A 37 17.01 13.02 9.53
CA PRO A 37 17.24 12.30 10.78
C PRO A 37 16.10 12.56 11.79
N PRO A 38 15.75 11.58 12.65
CA PRO A 38 14.74 11.79 13.68
C PRO A 38 15.27 12.79 14.73
N ALA A 39 14.57 13.92 14.87
CA ALA A 39 14.85 14.89 15.92
C ALA A 39 14.52 14.33 17.33
N PRO A 40 15.25 14.74 18.37
CA PRO A 40 15.12 14.21 19.73
C PRO A 40 13.78 14.59 20.37
N THR A 41 13.19 13.60 21.05
CA THR A 41 11.90 13.66 21.73
C THR A 41 11.92 14.62 22.93
N THR A 42 11.13 15.70 22.85
CA THR A 42 10.68 16.48 24.01
C THR A 42 9.16 16.28 24.14
N PRO A 43 8.60 15.91 25.31
CA PRO A 43 7.16 15.67 25.45
C PRO A 43 6.44 16.99 25.73
N LEU A 44 5.72 17.52 24.73
CA LEU A 44 5.01 18.79 24.80
C LEU A 44 3.66 18.71 24.06
N ALA A 45 2.56 18.67 24.81
CA ALA A 45 1.15 18.73 24.33
C ALA A 45 0.76 17.63 23.30
N PRO A 46 -0.53 17.30 23.11
CA PRO A 46 -0.91 16.50 21.94
C PRO A 46 -0.45 17.27 20.69
N PRO A 47 0.41 16.68 19.84
CA PRO A 47 1.00 17.39 18.72
C PRO A 47 -0.11 17.79 17.76
N VAL A 48 -0.24 19.10 17.51
CA VAL A 48 -1.05 19.61 16.40
C VAL A 48 -0.49 18.98 15.12
N LEU A 49 -1.33 18.31 14.34
CA LEU A 49 -0.89 17.67 13.11
C LEU A 49 -0.42 18.72 12.11
N ASP A 50 0.78 18.53 11.56
CA ASP A 50 1.31 19.33 10.48
C ASP A 50 0.82 18.76 9.14
N PHE A 51 -0.17 19.42 8.53
CA PHE A 51 -0.76 19.02 7.25
C PHE A 51 0.11 19.37 6.03
N GLY A 52 1.28 19.99 6.22
CA GLY A 52 2.18 20.38 5.13
C GLY A 52 1.50 21.32 4.11
N ASP A 53 1.74 21.07 2.83
CA ASP A 53 1.15 21.83 1.71
C ASP A 53 -0.33 21.53 1.45
N HIS A 54 -0.95 20.68 2.28
CA HIS A 54 -2.33 20.20 2.14
C HIS A 54 -2.61 19.44 0.83
N SER A 55 -1.59 19.09 0.05
CA SER A 55 -1.79 18.27 -1.15
C SER A 55 -2.23 16.85 -0.79
N SER A 56 -3.00 16.22 -1.68
CA SER A 56 -3.49 14.86 -1.48
C SER A 56 -2.36 13.85 -1.30
N SER A 57 -1.26 14.01 -2.05
CA SER A 57 -0.07 13.17 -1.95
C SER A 57 0.63 13.33 -0.59
N THR A 58 0.82 14.57 -0.12
CA THR A 58 1.43 14.84 1.20
C THR A 58 0.60 14.26 2.33
N LEU A 59 -0.72 14.49 2.30
CA LEU A 59 -1.63 14.00 3.34
C LEU A 59 -1.71 12.47 3.35
N THR A 60 -1.81 11.83 2.18
CA THR A 60 -1.82 10.37 2.06
C THR A 60 -0.51 9.76 2.56
N SER A 61 0.63 10.35 2.20
CA SER A 61 1.95 9.88 2.65
C SER A 61 2.10 9.98 4.17
N LYS A 62 1.76 11.15 4.74
CA LYS A 62 1.77 11.34 6.20
C LYS A 62 0.80 10.39 6.93
N ALA A 63 -0.36 10.10 6.34
CA ALA A 63 -1.30 9.13 6.89
C ALA A 63 -0.69 7.72 6.93
N TRP A 64 -0.06 7.30 5.83
CA TRP A 64 0.59 6.00 5.70
C TRP A 64 1.76 5.85 6.68
N ASP A 65 2.61 6.87 6.79
CA ASP A 65 3.75 6.90 7.70
C ASP A 65 3.30 6.83 9.15
N ALA A 66 2.28 7.61 9.53
CA ALA A 66 1.70 7.57 10.87
C ALA A 66 1.09 6.20 11.18
N PHE A 67 0.42 5.57 10.22
CA PHE A 67 -0.12 4.22 10.36
C PHE A 67 0.99 3.18 10.59
N ASN A 68 2.08 3.23 9.81
CA ASN A 68 3.23 2.34 10.00
C ASN A 68 3.92 2.57 11.34
N ALA A 69 3.93 3.80 11.84
CA ALA A 69 4.40 4.14 13.18
C ALA A 69 3.42 3.76 14.31
N LYS A 70 2.29 3.11 13.98
CA LYS A 70 1.18 2.76 14.90
C LYS A 70 0.56 3.95 15.61
N ASN A 71 0.75 5.16 15.09
CA ASN A 71 0.14 6.38 15.60
C ASN A 71 -1.25 6.54 14.97
N GLN A 72 -2.22 5.83 15.56
CA GLN A 72 -3.59 5.81 15.04
C GLN A 72 -4.25 7.20 14.98
N PRO A 73 -4.15 8.06 16.01
CA PRO A 73 -4.71 9.41 15.96
C PRO A 73 -4.17 10.25 14.80
N ALA A 74 -2.85 10.22 14.56
CA ALA A 74 -2.25 10.96 13.46
C ALA A 74 -2.62 10.37 12.09
N ALA A 75 -2.61 9.05 11.94
CA ALA A 75 -3.01 8.37 10.71
C ALA A 75 -4.44 8.76 10.31
N GLN A 76 -5.38 8.73 11.27
CA GLN A 76 -6.76 9.14 11.03
C GLN A 76 -6.87 10.63 10.70
N GLY A 77 -6.13 11.50 11.39
CA GLY A 77 -6.18 12.94 11.14
C GLY A 77 -5.75 13.30 9.73
N TYR A 78 -4.61 12.76 9.27
CA TYR A 78 -4.13 12.99 7.90
C TYR A 78 -5.06 12.37 6.85
N ALA A 79 -5.51 11.13 7.06
CA ALA A 79 -6.44 10.47 6.15
C ALA A 79 -7.76 11.22 6.03
N LYS A 80 -8.37 11.63 7.15
CA LYS A 80 -9.59 12.42 7.19
C LYS A 80 -9.41 13.76 6.49
N LYS A 81 -8.26 14.41 6.65
CA LYS A 81 -7.99 15.68 5.96
C LYS A 81 -7.88 15.50 4.44
N CYS A 82 -7.22 14.44 3.96
CA CYS A 82 -7.17 14.10 2.54
C CYS A 82 -8.58 13.88 1.98
N ILE A 83 -9.39 13.06 2.68
CA ILE A 83 -10.77 12.77 2.31
C ILE A 83 -11.62 14.05 2.27
N GLU A 84 -11.56 14.88 3.31
CA GLU A 84 -12.29 16.15 3.41
C GLU A 84 -12.05 17.05 2.20
N LEU A 85 -10.78 17.21 1.79
CA LEU A 85 -10.41 18.13 0.72
C LEU A 85 -10.67 17.57 -0.68
N TYR A 86 -10.54 16.26 -0.87
CA TYR A 86 -10.41 15.67 -2.21
C TYR A 86 -11.45 14.59 -2.56
N GLN A 87 -12.30 14.16 -1.64
CA GLN A 87 -13.28 13.09 -1.91
C GLN A 87 -14.19 13.39 -3.10
N ALA A 88 -14.69 14.62 -3.20
CA ALA A 88 -15.55 15.01 -4.32
C ALA A 88 -14.84 14.81 -5.67
N LYS A 89 -13.56 15.20 -5.75
CA LYS A 89 -12.75 15.02 -6.95
C LYS A 89 -12.40 13.56 -7.21
N ALA A 90 -12.13 12.79 -6.17
CA ALA A 90 -11.85 11.35 -6.27
C ALA A 90 -13.05 10.59 -6.86
N VAL A 91 -14.27 10.91 -6.41
CA VAL A 91 -15.51 10.32 -6.94
C VAL A 91 -15.76 10.77 -8.38
N GLU A 92 -15.48 12.02 -8.73
CA GLU A 92 -15.54 12.50 -10.12
C GLU A 92 -14.59 11.71 -11.03
N MET A 93 -13.33 11.54 -10.60
CA MET A 93 -12.34 10.76 -11.35
C MET A 93 -12.74 9.29 -11.50
N GLN A 94 -13.23 8.63 -10.44
CA GLN A 94 -13.74 7.27 -10.52
C GLN A 94 -14.82 7.12 -11.60
N LYS A 95 -15.75 8.08 -11.69
CA LYS A 95 -16.84 8.06 -12.69
C LYS A 95 -16.37 8.32 -14.11
N ALA A 96 -15.26 9.04 -14.27
CA ALA A 96 -14.70 9.39 -15.58
C ALA A 96 -13.88 8.25 -16.21
N ILE A 97 -13.47 7.24 -15.43
CA ILE A 97 -12.67 6.11 -15.90
C ILE A 97 -13.62 4.96 -16.28
N ALA A 98 -13.36 4.32 -17.41
CA ALA A 98 -14.07 3.11 -17.79
C ALA A 98 -13.89 2.03 -16.68
N PRO A 99 -14.84 1.10 -16.50
CA PRO A 99 -14.77 0.06 -15.46
C PRO A 99 -13.70 -1.02 -15.74
N ALA A 100 -12.60 -0.65 -16.37
CA ALA A 100 -11.42 -1.48 -16.60
C ALA A 100 -10.24 -0.93 -15.77
N PRO A 101 -9.40 -1.80 -15.17
CA PRO A 101 -8.24 -1.36 -14.42
C PRO A 101 -7.23 -0.67 -15.35
N LEU A 102 -6.72 0.49 -14.92
CA LEU A 102 -5.63 1.17 -15.61
C LEU A 102 -4.35 0.36 -15.42
N THR A 103 -3.64 0.12 -16.51
CA THR A 103 -2.38 -0.65 -16.51
C THR A 103 -1.17 0.19 -16.92
N VAL A 104 -1.43 1.36 -17.52
CA VAL A 104 -0.41 2.33 -17.93
C VAL A 104 -0.13 3.28 -16.77
N LYS A 105 1.13 3.37 -16.35
CA LYS A 105 1.56 4.14 -15.18
C LYS A 105 1.11 5.60 -15.25
N GLU A 106 1.24 6.22 -16.41
CA GLU A 106 0.88 7.62 -16.64
C GLU A 106 -0.62 7.85 -16.48
N GLU A 107 -1.45 6.88 -16.86
CA GLU A 107 -2.90 6.94 -16.67
C GLU A 107 -3.27 6.77 -15.20
N ILE A 108 -2.62 5.82 -14.52
CA ILE A 108 -2.77 5.62 -13.08
C ILE A 108 -2.44 6.92 -12.34
N GLN A 109 -1.32 7.57 -12.66
CA GLN A 109 -0.90 8.82 -12.03
C GLN A 109 -1.83 10.00 -12.31
N LYS A 110 -2.53 10.03 -13.45
CA LYS A 110 -3.55 11.05 -13.74
C LYS A 110 -4.76 10.95 -12.81
N SER A 111 -5.03 9.77 -12.26
CA SER A 111 -6.06 9.51 -11.25
C SER A 111 -5.60 9.86 -9.83
N TRP A 112 -4.80 10.92 -9.66
CA TRP A 112 -4.16 11.29 -8.40
C TRP A 112 -5.15 11.36 -7.23
N ALA A 113 -6.27 12.09 -7.37
CA ALA A 113 -7.22 12.26 -6.27
C ALA A 113 -7.89 10.94 -5.90
N LEU A 114 -8.25 10.13 -6.92
CA LEU A 114 -8.80 8.80 -6.72
C LEU A 114 -7.83 7.90 -5.95
N ASN A 115 -6.57 7.87 -6.36
CA ASN A 115 -5.55 7.03 -5.75
C ASN A 115 -5.24 7.46 -4.30
N ASP A 116 -5.06 8.76 -4.08
CA ASP A 116 -4.71 9.31 -2.78
C ASP A 116 -5.87 9.18 -1.78
N VAL A 117 -7.08 9.54 -2.17
CA VAL A 117 -8.28 9.41 -1.31
C VAL A 117 -8.61 7.94 -1.09
N GLY A 118 -8.51 7.09 -2.11
CA GLY A 118 -8.74 5.65 -1.96
C GLY A 118 -7.76 5.01 -0.98
N THR A 119 -6.48 5.38 -1.06
CA THR A 119 -5.44 4.96 -0.10
C THR A 119 -5.73 5.52 1.30
N SER A 120 -6.18 6.78 1.40
CA SER A 120 -6.53 7.41 2.69
C SER A 120 -7.72 6.71 3.37
N TYR A 121 -8.75 6.29 2.62
CA TYR A 121 -9.82 5.46 3.19
C TYR A 121 -9.32 4.10 3.69
N PHE A 122 -8.39 3.48 2.97
CA PHE A 122 -7.78 2.22 3.42
C PHE A 122 -7.02 2.42 4.74
N VAL A 123 -6.17 3.45 4.83
CA VAL A 123 -5.45 3.79 6.07
C VAL A 123 -6.42 4.11 7.21
N LEU A 124 -7.46 4.87 6.95
CA LEU A 124 -8.48 5.21 7.94
C LEU A 124 -9.16 3.95 8.49
N GLY A 125 -9.61 3.04 7.61
CA GLY A 125 -10.23 1.79 8.02
C GLY A 125 -9.27 0.92 8.84
N GLN A 126 -8.01 0.80 8.40
CA GLN A 126 -6.97 0.05 9.12
C GLN A 126 -6.71 0.62 10.51
N SER A 127 -6.64 1.94 10.60
CA SER A 127 -6.36 2.64 11.84
C SER A 127 -7.51 2.52 12.85
N LEU A 128 -8.75 2.64 12.38
CA LEU A 128 -9.96 2.48 13.20
C LEU A 128 -10.10 1.03 13.70
N ALA A 129 -9.83 0.05 12.83
CA ALA A 129 -9.86 -1.36 13.22
C ALA A 129 -8.82 -1.68 14.31
N ALA A 130 -7.63 -1.09 14.23
CA ALA A 130 -6.59 -1.24 15.24
C ALA A 130 -6.99 -0.64 16.62
N GLU A 131 -7.97 0.26 16.66
CA GLU A 131 -8.55 0.82 17.89
C GLU A 131 -9.82 0.08 18.37
N GLY A 132 -10.19 -1.04 17.72
CA GLY A 132 -11.43 -1.77 18.04
C GLY A 132 -12.71 -1.08 17.57
N LYS A 133 -12.60 -0.08 16.68
CA LYS A 133 -13.77 0.63 16.13
C LYS A 133 -14.30 -0.08 14.89
N ALA A 134 -14.75 -1.32 15.05
CA ALA A 134 -15.11 -2.20 13.93
C ALA A 134 -16.14 -1.58 12.98
N LYS A 135 -17.20 -0.96 13.51
CA LYS A 135 -18.25 -0.30 12.72
C LYS A 135 -17.72 0.86 11.85
N ASP A 136 -16.91 1.74 12.42
CA ASP A 136 -16.37 2.89 11.69
C ASP A 136 -15.33 2.44 10.66
N ALA A 137 -14.53 1.43 11.00
CA ALA A 137 -13.58 0.82 10.09
C ALA A 137 -14.27 0.16 8.88
N ALA A 138 -15.32 -0.63 9.13
CA ALA A 138 -16.15 -1.23 8.10
C ALA A 138 -16.75 -0.17 7.16
N ALA A 139 -17.27 0.93 7.71
CA ALA A 139 -17.82 2.03 6.92
C ALA A 139 -16.76 2.68 6.00
N ALA A 140 -15.54 2.90 6.50
CA ALA A 140 -14.45 3.46 5.70
C ALA A 140 -14.04 2.51 4.55
N PHE A 141 -13.88 1.22 4.83
CA PHE A 141 -13.56 0.23 3.81
C PHE A 141 -14.69 0.05 2.78
N LYS A 142 -15.94 0.05 3.23
CA LYS A 142 -17.11 -0.06 2.36
C LYS A 142 -17.17 1.11 1.39
N PHE A 143 -16.97 2.34 1.88
CA PHE A 143 -16.95 3.51 1.01
C PHE A 143 -15.89 3.38 -0.09
N LEU A 144 -14.67 2.95 0.27
CA LEU A 144 -13.59 2.69 -0.69
C LEU A 144 -13.99 1.64 -1.74
N VAL A 145 -14.56 0.52 -1.31
CA VAL A 145 -14.95 -0.58 -2.21
C VAL A 145 -16.08 -0.16 -3.15
N GLU A 146 -17.04 0.62 -2.67
CA GLU A 146 -18.23 1.00 -3.44
C GLU A 146 -18.00 2.22 -4.34
N ASN A 147 -17.19 3.19 -3.90
CA ASN A 147 -17.10 4.50 -4.54
C ASN A 147 -15.73 4.80 -5.16
N LEU A 148 -14.67 4.07 -4.79
CA LEU A 148 -13.28 4.34 -5.19
C LEU A 148 -12.55 3.04 -5.60
N SER A 149 -13.29 2.10 -6.17
CA SER A 149 -12.82 0.72 -6.46
C SER A 149 -11.67 0.63 -7.46
N LEU A 150 -11.44 1.69 -8.24
CA LEU A 150 -10.36 1.77 -9.23
C LEU A 150 -9.11 2.46 -8.69
N ALA A 151 -9.10 2.90 -7.42
CA ALA A 151 -7.91 3.46 -6.80
C ALA A 151 -6.71 2.49 -6.88
N GLN A 152 -5.54 3.04 -7.21
CA GLN A 152 -4.28 2.32 -7.32
C GLN A 152 -3.18 3.07 -6.56
N CYS A 153 -2.52 2.37 -5.64
CA CYS A 153 -1.45 2.94 -4.82
C CYS A 153 -0.11 2.33 -5.24
N TRP A 154 0.92 3.17 -5.34
CA TRP A 154 2.28 2.71 -5.62
C TRP A 154 2.89 2.04 -4.38
N ASP A 155 3.38 0.81 -4.54
CA ASP A 155 4.21 0.16 -3.54
C ASP A 155 5.69 0.39 -3.87
N THR A 156 6.49 0.69 -2.85
CA THR A 156 7.95 0.82 -2.93
C THR A 156 8.66 -0.41 -3.52
N LYS A 157 8.00 -1.57 -3.53
CA LYS A 157 8.48 -2.83 -4.12
C LYS A 157 8.27 -2.91 -5.64
N GLY A 158 7.75 -1.86 -6.27
CA GLY A 158 7.75 -1.72 -7.72
C GLY A 158 6.45 -2.06 -8.43
N TRP A 159 5.33 -2.18 -7.70
CA TRP A 159 4.01 -2.48 -8.30
C TRP A 159 2.94 -1.53 -7.80
N PHE A 160 1.87 -1.37 -8.59
CA PHE A 160 0.63 -0.75 -8.11
C PHE A 160 -0.28 -1.81 -7.53
N TRP A 161 -0.78 -1.57 -6.31
CA TRP A 161 -1.79 -2.41 -5.68
C TRP A 161 -3.11 -1.64 -5.57
N LYS A 162 -4.22 -2.36 -5.36
CA LYS A 162 -5.56 -1.79 -5.29
C LYS A 162 -6.07 -1.76 -3.85
N PRO A 163 -6.23 -0.58 -3.23
CA PRO A 163 -6.71 -0.47 -1.86
C PRO A 163 -8.09 -1.12 -1.65
N ALA A 164 -8.97 -1.01 -2.65
CA ALA A 164 -10.30 -1.62 -2.59
C ALA A 164 -10.28 -3.15 -2.49
N ASP A 165 -9.34 -3.83 -3.15
CA ASP A 165 -9.27 -5.29 -3.10
C ASP A 165 -8.79 -5.77 -1.72
N ALA A 166 -7.84 -5.05 -1.10
CA ALA A 166 -7.42 -5.32 0.27
C ALA A 166 -8.50 -4.94 1.31
N ALA A 167 -9.32 -3.94 1.03
CA ALA A 167 -10.40 -3.47 1.91
C ALA A 167 -11.61 -4.43 1.92
N ARG A 168 -11.89 -5.10 0.81
CA ARG A 168 -13.11 -5.92 0.63
C ARG A 168 -13.26 -7.02 1.67
N GLU A 169 -12.21 -7.79 1.90
CA GLU A 169 -12.25 -8.89 2.87
C GLU A 169 -12.26 -8.36 4.31
N ARG A 170 -11.59 -7.23 4.57
CA ARG A 170 -11.59 -6.57 5.88
C ARG A 170 -12.96 -6.00 6.23
N ALA A 171 -13.65 -5.37 5.28
CA ALA A 171 -14.99 -4.84 5.47
C ALA A 171 -15.95 -5.93 5.95
N LYS A 172 -15.99 -7.08 5.25
CA LYS A 172 -16.87 -8.20 5.62
C LYS A 172 -16.56 -8.75 7.01
N ALA A 173 -15.28 -8.92 7.35
CA ALA A 173 -14.87 -9.42 8.66
C ALA A 173 -15.31 -8.47 9.79
N LEU A 174 -15.09 -7.17 9.61
CA LEU A 174 -15.44 -6.15 10.61
C LEU A 174 -16.95 -5.90 10.71
N GLU A 175 -17.71 -6.04 9.61
CA GLU A 175 -19.18 -6.00 9.64
C GLU A 175 -19.73 -7.15 10.49
N PHE A 176 -19.16 -8.35 10.39
CA PHE A 176 -19.56 -9.49 11.22
C PHE A 176 -19.23 -9.25 12.70
N GLU A 177 -18.02 -8.77 13.01
CA GLU A 177 -17.60 -8.42 14.37
C GLU A 177 -18.53 -7.37 15.01
N ALA A 178 -18.83 -6.29 14.27
CA ALA A 178 -19.71 -5.23 14.75
C ALA A 178 -21.15 -5.71 15.03
N LEU A 179 -21.63 -6.77 14.36
CA LEU A 179 -22.94 -7.37 14.60
C LEU A 179 -22.97 -8.25 15.85
N ASP A 180 -21.86 -8.89 16.19
CA ASP A 180 -21.78 -9.71 17.40
C ASP A 180 -21.60 -8.86 18.67
N GLU A 181 -20.88 -7.74 18.58
CA GLU A 181 -20.76 -6.76 19.69
C GLU A 181 -22.07 -6.04 20.02
N ALA A 182 -23.03 -6.01 19.10
CA ALA A 182 -24.31 -5.32 19.27
C ALA A 182 -25.38 -6.18 19.99
N LYS A 183 -25.07 -7.44 20.32
CA LYS A 183 -25.96 -8.39 21.00
C LYS A 183 -25.68 -8.45 22.51
#